data_AF-A0AAD2E146-F1
#
_entry.id   AF-A0AAD2E146-F1
#
_cell.length_a   1.000
_cell.length_b   1.000
_cell.length_c   1.000
_cell.angle_alpha   90.00
_cell.angle_beta   90.00
_cell.angle_gamma   90.00
#
_symmetry.space_group_name_H-M   'P 1'
#
loop_
_entity.id
_entity.type
_entity.pdbx_description
1 polymer ?
#
loop_
_entity_poly.entity_id
_entity_poly.type
_entity_poly.pdbx_seq_one_letter_code
_entity_poly.pdbx_strand_id
1 'polypeptide(L)'
;MSGKGSFAVSRSHGGDRFYNLSVVRRQQQMLLQQQQFMQKRQLTHHQQQQELQTTALKTEYLTHAKAGNRSEPDVWWVLCGGVGVTVVTDGVCSGCCVWCGGDNAMFRERAKRVLLSSAKENIEKIKKAVDEGNHYGAQQMYKSFSARYIAAERYLDALNILQSGACVQLENGQVTCGAELAILFVEALVKGKFPYDDDTVDRISKIYKKFPRIPVPQHLDLADDDDMQQLQEALGAAKMRVEGCLSFLKASIKWSIEFGAHRNGSPELHDMLAGYIYSESPEVDMTRVSYHFVRGKNPKKFASTLVSFMGKCYPGEDDLAIARAVLMYLSLGNLRDANILIDEVKKQVQCEEIDFPRTELMQLINYLLLTLQRDALPLFNILRQRYRSSIDTEPVFNEFLDEIAEKFYGVQRRNPMQGMFGDIFKMMAG
;
A
#
# COMPACT_ATOMS: atom_id res chain seq x y z
N MET A 1 -9.96 -31.94 -37.92
CA MET A 1 -8.56 -32.00 -37.45
C MET A 1 -8.45 -31.12 -36.20
N SER A 2 -7.80 -31.60 -35.14
CA SER A 2 -7.74 -30.91 -33.84
C SER A 2 -6.44 -30.12 -33.71
N GLY A 3 -6.49 -28.96 -33.05
CA GLY A 3 -5.34 -28.09 -32.82
C GLY A 3 -5.52 -27.25 -31.56
N LYS A 4 -5.40 -27.89 -30.38
CA LYS A 4 -5.42 -27.19 -29.08
C LYS A 4 -4.07 -26.51 -28.85
N GLY A 5 -4.02 -25.19 -28.89
CA GLY A 5 -2.89 -24.39 -28.41
C GLY A 5 -3.20 -23.80 -27.04
N SER A 6 -2.56 -24.30 -25.98
CA SER A 6 -2.66 -23.70 -24.64
C SER A 6 -1.95 -22.35 -24.60
N PHE A 7 -2.61 -21.33 -24.05
CA PHE A 7 -1.96 -20.08 -23.69
C PHE A 7 -0.98 -20.32 -22.53
N ALA A 8 0.32 -20.33 -22.84
CA ALA A 8 1.36 -20.29 -21.82
C ALA A 8 1.43 -18.89 -21.21
N VAL A 9 0.99 -18.74 -19.96
CA VAL A 9 1.19 -17.51 -19.19
C VAL A 9 2.66 -17.39 -18.82
N SER A 10 3.40 -16.56 -19.55
CA SER A 10 4.77 -16.19 -19.21
C SER A 10 4.80 -15.45 -17.87
N ARG A 11 5.12 -16.17 -16.79
CA ARG A 11 5.40 -15.57 -15.47
C ARG A 11 6.68 -14.73 -15.55
N SER A 12 6.53 -13.41 -15.68
CA SER A 12 7.60 -12.45 -15.47
C SER A 12 7.98 -12.39 -13.99
N HIS A 13 8.90 -13.25 -13.55
CA HIS A 13 9.52 -13.16 -12.23
C HIS A 13 10.76 -12.25 -12.28
N GLY A 14 10.57 -10.95 -12.04
CA GLY A 14 11.65 -9.98 -11.93
C GLY A 14 11.15 -8.65 -11.37
N GLY A 15 11.44 -8.37 -10.10
CA GLY A 15 11.02 -7.15 -9.41
C GLY A 15 11.07 -7.29 -7.88
N ASP A 16 10.10 -8.00 -7.30
CA ASP A 16 9.69 -7.83 -5.90
C ASP A 16 10.63 -8.38 -4.79
N ARG A 17 11.85 -8.85 -5.11
CA ARG A 17 12.62 -9.71 -4.18
C ARG A 17 13.59 -8.99 -3.22
N PHE A 18 13.72 -7.66 -3.24
CA PHE A 18 14.79 -6.98 -2.48
C PHE A 18 14.37 -5.99 -1.37
N TYR A 19 13.11 -5.55 -1.27
CA TYR A 19 12.71 -4.55 -0.25
C TYR A 19 11.42 -4.86 0.54
N ASN A 20 10.73 -5.99 0.28
CA ASN A 20 9.63 -6.46 1.12
C ASN A 20 10.00 -7.78 1.81
N LEU A 21 10.61 -7.64 2.98
CA LEU A 21 10.52 -8.65 4.03
C LEU A 21 9.07 -8.67 4.54
N SER A 22 8.51 -9.86 4.75
CA SER A 22 7.16 -10.01 5.30
C SER A 22 7.04 -9.38 6.69
N VAL A 23 5.84 -8.94 7.11
CA VAL A 23 5.55 -8.39 8.46
C VAL A 23 6.30 -9.14 9.56
N VAL A 24 6.19 -10.47 9.59
CA VAL A 24 6.83 -11.34 10.59
C VAL A 24 8.36 -11.23 10.55
N ARG A 25 8.98 -11.19 9.36
CA ARG A 25 10.44 -11.01 9.23
C ARG A 25 10.88 -9.60 9.57
N ARG A 26 10.11 -8.57 9.20
CA ARG A 26 10.36 -7.17 9.63
C ARG A 26 10.32 -7.07 11.15
N GLN A 27 9.28 -7.61 11.78
CA GLN A 27 9.10 -7.57 13.23
C GLN A 27 10.19 -8.35 13.98
N GLN A 28 10.55 -9.56 13.50
CA GLN A 28 11.69 -10.31 14.06
C GLN A 28 13.01 -9.54 13.89
N GLN A 29 13.26 -8.90 12.73
CA GLN A 29 14.45 -8.07 12.54
C GLN A 29 14.46 -6.82 13.41
N MET A 30 13.31 -6.16 13.59
CA MET A 30 13.16 -5.00 14.49
C MET A 30 13.49 -5.40 15.93
N LEU A 31 12.94 -6.52 16.42
CA LEU A 31 13.22 -7.05 17.76
C LEU A 31 14.69 -7.43 17.92
N LEU A 32 15.28 -8.12 16.95
CA LEU A 32 16.72 -8.44 16.93
C LEU A 32 17.60 -7.19 16.93
N GLN A 33 17.25 -6.17 16.15
CA GLN A 33 18.03 -4.94 16.04
C GLN A 33 17.88 -4.06 17.29
N GLN A 34 16.69 -4.04 17.91
CA GLN A 34 16.45 -3.38 19.20
C GLN A 34 17.19 -4.10 20.33
N GLN A 35 17.22 -5.45 20.34
CA GLN A 35 18.08 -6.22 21.25
C GLN A 35 19.56 -5.93 21.02
N GLN A 36 20.04 -5.87 19.78
CA GLN A 36 21.42 -5.49 19.47
C GLN A 36 21.75 -4.06 19.90
N PHE A 37 20.81 -3.11 19.79
CA PHE A 37 20.98 -1.74 20.26
C PHE A 37 21.03 -1.68 21.79
N MET A 38 20.16 -2.44 22.48
CA MET A 38 20.18 -2.59 23.94
C MET A 38 21.48 -3.25 24.42
N GLN A 39 21.94 -4.31 23.76
CA GLN A 39 23.25 -4.93 24.01
C GLN A 39 24.39 -3.96 23.77
N LYS A 40 24.38 -3.17 22.69
CA LYS A 40 25.38 -2.12 22.45
C LYS A 40 25.37 -1.05 23.55
N ARG A 41 24.18 -0.60 24.01
CA ARG A 41 24.08 0.34 25.13
C ARG A 41 24.58 -0.28 26.45
N GLN A 42 24.26 -1.54 26.72
CA GLN A 42 24.79 -2.28 27.87
C GLN A 42 26.31 -2.45 27.79
N LEU A 43 26.86 -2.81 26.62
CA LEU A 43 28.30 -2.92 26.38
C LEU A 43 29.01 -1.57 26.51
N THR A 44 28.40 -0.47 26.03
CA THR A 44 28.95 0.89 26.18
C THR A 44 28.91 1.34 27.64
N HIS A 45 27.82 1.05 28.36
CA HIS A 45 27.71 1.33 29.80
C HIS A 45 28.65 0.45 30.62
N HIS A 46 28.88 -0.79 30.20
CA HIS A 46 29.85 -1.70 30.81
C HIS A 46 31.29 -1.28 30.49
N GLN A 47 31.58 -0.78 29.29
CA GLN A 47 32.87 -0.16 28.96
C GLN A 47 33.11 1.11 29.78
N GLN A 48 32.13 2.01 29.91
CA GLN A 48 32.23 3.18 30.79
C GLN A 48 32.39 2.76 32.26
N GLN A 49 31.69 1.73 32.74
CA GLN A 49 31.92 1.16 34.06
C GLN A 49 33.29 0.50 34.18
N GLN A 50 33.83 -0.14 33.15
CA GLN A 50 35.19 -0.69 33.14
C GLN A 50 36.26 0.42 33.07
N GLU A 51 36.00 1.55 32.42
CA GLU A 51 36.88 2.72 32.45
C GLU A 51 36.86 3.42 33.83
N LEU A 52 35.68 3.57 34.42
CA LEU A 52 35.50 4.03 35.80
C LEU A 52 36.12 3.04 36.81
N GLN A 53 36.00 1.73 36.58
CA GLN A 53 36.62 0.70 37.39
C GLN A 53 38.11 0.57 37.14
N THR A 54 38.66 0.87 35.96
CA THR A 54 40.12 0.88 35.75
C THR A 54 40.77 2.17 36.22
N THR A 55 40.04 3.27 36.30
CA THR A 55 40.47 4.46 37.05
C THR A 55 40.36 4.24 38.56
N ALA A 56 39.28 3.63 39.06
CA ALA A 56 39.16 3.20 40.45
C ALA A 56 40.23 2.15 40.82
N LEU A 57 40.48 1.14 39.99
CA LEU A 57 41.53 0.13 40.19
C LEU A 57 42.93 0.71 40.07
N LYS A 58 43.20 1.73 39.25
CA LYS A 58 44.47 2.48 39.36
C LYS A 58 44.62 3.18 40.72
N THR A 59 43.51 3.51 41.36
CA THR A 59 43.45 4.06 42.72
C THR A 59 43.49 2.96 43.81
N GLU A 60 42.99 1.75 43.52
CA GLU A 60 42.96 0.61 44.45
C GLU A 60 44.16 -0.36 44.33
N TYR A 61 44.87 -0.42 43.20
CA TYR A 61 46.18 -1.10 43.12
C TYR A 61 47.24 -0.39 43.99
N LEU A 62 46.99 0.87 44.37
CA LEU A 62 47.73 1.60 45.41
C LEU A 62 47.34 1.21 46.85
N THR A 63 46.20 0.54 47.07
CA THR A 63 45.68 0.21 48.42
C THR A 63 45.55 -1.30 48.70
N HIS A 64 45.37 -2.12 47.66
CA HIS A 64 45.05 -3.55 47.73
C HIS A 64 46.05 -4.47 47.01
N ALA A 65 47.34 -4.18 47.18
CA ALA A 65 48.38 -5.22 47.28
C ALA A 65 48.21 -6.11 48.55
N LYS A 66 46.97 -6.31 49.02
CA LYS A 66 46.53 -7.01 50.22
C LYS A 66 45.33 -7.89 49.89
N ALA A 67 45.62 -9.18 49.74
CA ALA A 67 44.70 -10.33 49.63
C ALA A 67 43.73 -10.34 48.42
N GLY A 68 43.42 -11.48 47.79
CA GLY A 68 44.02 -12.81 47.92
C GLY A 68 43.07 -13.98 47.62
N ASN A 69 43.34 -14.69 46.50
CA ASN A 69 43.04 -16.11 46.22
C ASN A 69 41.60 -16.66 46.00
N ARG A 70 41.47 -17.40 44.87
CA ARG A 70 40.79 -18.73 44.67
C ARG A 70 39.23 -18.80 44.73
N SER A 71 38.52 -19.69 44.02
CA SER A 71 38.85 -20.62 42.90
C SER A 71 37.59 -21.21 42.21
N GLU A 72 37.73 -21.50 40.91
CA GLU A 72 36.98 -22.37 39.95
C GLU A 72 36.34 -23.72 40.43
N PRO A 73 35.66 -24.54 39.57
CA PRO A 73 34.58 -24.25 38.59
C PRO A 73 33.51 -25.40 38.45
N ASP A 74 32.58 -25.27 37.50
CA ASP A 74 31.65 -26.35 37.02
C ASP A 74 32.28 -27.31 35.98
N VAL A 75 31.70 -28.51 35.80
CA VAL A 75 31.96 -29.42 34.64
C VAL A 75 30.66 -30.08 34.12
N TRP A 76 30.64 -30.34 32.80
CA TRP A 76 29.51 -30.65 31.90
C TRP A 76 29.34 -32.16 31.52
N TRP A 77 28.40 -32.41 30.57
CA TRP A 77 28.40 -33.46 29.50
C TRP A 77 27.58 -34.78 29.83
N VAL A 78 26.96 -35.58 28.92
CA VAL A 78 26.95 -35.64 27.42
C VAL A 78 25.96 -36.67 26.74
N LEU A 79 25.65 -36.45 25.43
CA LEU A 79 25.29 -37.36 24.26
C LEU A 79 24.00 -38.23 24.07
N CYS A 80 23.54 -38.19 22.79
CA CYS A 80 23.01 -39.23 21.84
C CYS A 80 21.80 -40.16 22.17
N GLY A 81 20.98 -40.66 21.23
CA GLY A 81 21.01 -40.77 19.75
C GLY A 81 20.06 -41.89 19.22
N GLY A 82 19.85 -42.05 17.90
CA GLY A 82 19.08 -43.17 17.24
C GLY A 82 17.62 -42.83 16.82
N VAL A 83 17.07 -42.92 15.59
CA VAL A 83 17.12 -43.80 14.37
C VAL A 83 15.93 -44.79 14.28
N GLY A 84 15.18 -44.78 13.14
CA GLY A 84 14.25 -45.86 12.68
C GLY A 84 12.79 -45.43 12.34
N VAL A 85 11.96 -46.11 11.54
CA VAL A 85 12.03 -46.65 10.14
C VAL A 85 10.66 -47.26 9.73
N THR A 86 10.27 -47.24 8.43
CA THR A 86 9.14 -48.01 7.76
C THR A 86 7.66 -47.74 8.16
N VAL A 87 6.56 -48.12 7.45
CA VAL A 87 6.11 -48.37 6.02
C VAL A 87 4.54 -48.55 6.05
N VAL A 88 3.80 -48.37 4.93
CA VAL A 88 2.67 -49.22 4.39
C VAL A 88 1.74 -48.44 3.39
N THR A 89 1.11 -49.19 2.48
CA THR A 89 0.57 -49.01 1.11
C THR A 89 -0.88 -48.51 0.85
N ASP A 90 -1.13 -48.16 -0.43
CA ASP A 90 -2.32 -48.44 -1.31
C ASP A 90 -3.66 -47.64 -1.34
N GLY A 91 -4.16 -47.44 -2.58
CA GLY A 91 -5.55 -47.03 -2.93
C GLY A 91 -5.72 -46.33 -4.30
N VAL A 92 -6.55 -46.86 -5.23
CA VAL A 92 -6.69 -46.39 -6.65
C VAL A 92 -8.16 -46.40 -7.14
N CYS A 93 -8.46 -45.70 -8.26
CA CYS A 93 -9.67 -45.70 -9.13
C CYS A 93 -10.85 -44.77 -8.75
N SER A 94 -11.76 -44.35 -9.66
CA SER A 94 -11.75 -44.12 -11.13
C SER A 94 -13.13 -43.60 -11.59
N GLY A 95 -13.20 -42.87 -12.72
CA GLY A 95 -14.40 -42.72 -13.56
C GLY A 95 -15.07 -41.32 -13.61
N CYS A 96 -15.73 -40.88 -14.68
CA CYS A 96 -15.53 -40.86 -16.15
C CYS A 96 -16.69 -40.02 -16.75
N CYS A 97 -16.54 -39.42 -17.94
CA CYS A 97 -17.53 -38.52 -18.56
C CYS A 97 -18.52 -39.24 -19.50
N VAL A 98 -19.73 -38.66 -19.71
CA VAL A 98 -20.54 -38.85 -20.94
C VAL A 98 -21.20 -37.52 -21.36
N TRP A 99 -21.27 -37.31 -22.68
CA TRP A 99 -21.91 -36.18 -23.38
C TRP A 99 -23.38 -36.48 -23.76
N CYS A 100 -24.18 -35.44 -23.98
CA CYS A 100 -25.18 -35.41 -25.05
C CYS A 100 -25.48 -33.96 -25.48
N GLY A 101 -25.72 -33.75 -26.78
CA GLY A 101 -26.14 -32.47 -27.35
C GLY A 101 -27.46 -32.61 -28.14
N GLY A 102 -28.05 -31.49 -28.54
CA GLY A 102 -29.25 -31.46 -29.37
C GLY A 102 -29.66 -30.04 -29.74
N ASP A 103 -29.79 -29.78 -31.04
CA ASP A 103 -30.17 -28.48 -31.58
C ASP A 103 -31.65 -28.16 -31.37
N ASN A 104 -31.99 -26.86 -31.23
CA ASN A 104 -32.95 -26.25 -32.16
C ASN A 104 -33.01 -24.72 -32.04
N ALA A 105 -33.33 -24.08 -33.16
CA ALA A 105 -33.43 -22.64 -33.27
C ALA A 105 -34.72 -22.08 -32.62
N MET A 106 -34.57 -21.11 -31.72
CA MET A 106 -35.66 -20.19 -31.34
C MET A 106 -35.16 -18.74 -31.33
N PHE A 107 -34.54 -18.33 -32.44
CA PHE A 107 -34.03 -16.97 -32.66
C PHE A 107 -35.12 -16.06 -33.26
N ARG A 108 -36.22 -15.85 -32.54
CA ARG A 108 -37.18 -14.75 -32.76
C ARG A 108 -38.01 -14.53 -31.49
N GLU A 109 -38.48 -13.29 -31.31
CA GLU A 109 -39.51 -12.90 -30.33
C GLU A 109 -39.11 -12.78 -28.84
N ARG A 110 -37.84 -12.56 -28.50
CA ARG A 110 -37.44 -12.08 -27.15
C ARG A 110 -37.49 -10.55 -27.00
N ALA A 111 -38.46 -9.92 -27.68
CA ALA A 111 -38.69 -8.47 -27.70
C ALA A 111 -39.88 -8.02 -26.83
N LYS A 112 -40.26 -8.81 -25.81
CA LYS A 112 -40.96 -8.23 -24.65
C LYS A 112 -39.96 -7.29 -23.97
N ARG A 113 -40.19 -5.97 -24.08
CA ARG A 113 -39.69 -5.01 -23.09
C ARG A 113 -40.21 -5.50 -21.74
N VAL A 114 -39.39 -6.25 -21.01
CA VAL A 114 -39.74 -6.64 -19.65
C VAL A 114 -39.96 -5.35 -18.90
N LEU A 115 -41.15 -5.21 -18.31
CA LEU A 115 -41.51 -4.09 -17.47
C LEU A 115 -40.62 -4.17 -16.24
N LEU A 116 -39.41 -3.62 -16.38
CA LEU A 116 -38.35 -3.64 -15.38
C LEU A 116 -38.87 -2.83 -14.20
N SER A 117 -39.24 -3.54 -13.14
CA SER A 117 -39.71 -3.00 -11.86
C SER A 117 -38.79 -1.88 -11.37
N SER A 118 -39.34 -1.00 -10.52
CA SER A 118 -38.58 0.11 -9.97
C SER A 118 -37.28 -0.38 -9.34
N ALA A 119 -36.17 0.36 -9.54
CA ALA A 119 -34.90 0.03 -8.88
C ALA A 119 -35.07 -0.08 -7.37
N LYS A 120 -35.94 0.76 -6.77
CA LYS A 120 -36.25 0.72 -5.33
C LYS A 120 -36.82 -0.64 -4.89
N GLU A 121 -37.84 -1.14 -5.57
CA GLU A 121 -38.44 -2.46 -5.27
C GLU A 121 -37.44 -3.60 -5.39
N ASN A 122 -36.58 -3.56 -6.40
CA ASN A 122 -35.57 -4.59 -6.61
C ASN A 122 -34.44 -4.49 -5.56
N ILE A 123 -34.05 -3.27 -5.15
CA ILE A 123 -33.13 -3.05 -4.02
C ILE A 123 -33.72 -3.66 -2.73
N GLU A 124 -34.97 -3.38 -2.40
CA GLU A 124 -35.63 -3.90 -1.19
C GLU A 124 -35.72 -5.43 -1.18
N LYS A 125 -36.06 -6.05 -2.32
CA LYS A 125 -36.08 -7.53 -2.47
C LYS A 125 -34.71 -8.15 -2.27
N ILE A 126 -33.66 -7.56 -2.83
CA ILE A 126 -32.29 -8.09 -2.70
C ILE A 126 -31.74 -7.84 -1.29
N LYS A 127 -32.06 -6.72 -0.65
CA LYS A 127 -31.70 -6.45 0.75
C LYS A 127 -32.22 -7.53 1.69
N LYS A 128 -33.50 -7.89 1.59
CA LYS A 128 -34.08 -9.00 2.38
C LYS A 128 -33.33 -10.31 2.20
N ALA A 129 -32.94 -10.64 0.95
CA ALA A 129 -32.13 -11.83 0.69
C ALA A 129 -30.72 -11.77 1.29
N VAL A 130 -30.13 -10.56 1.47
CA VAL A 130 -28.88 -10.38 2.23
C VAL A 130 -29.12 -10.56 3.73
N ASP A 131 -30.21 -9.98 4.26
CA ASP A 131 -30.59 -10.09 5.68
C ASP A 131 -30.91 -11.56 6.07
N GLU A 132 -31.41 -12.35 5.11
CA GLU A 132 -31.60 -13.82 5.19
C GLU A 132 -30.28 -14.63 5.04
N GLY A 133 -29.12 -13.97 4.92
CA GLY A 133 -27.80 -14.59 4.79
C GLY A 133 -27.41 -15.07 3.38
N ASN A 134 -28.25 -14.86 2.36
CA ASN A 134 -28.00 -15.30 0.99
C ASN A 134 -27.14 -14.31 0.20
N HIS A 135 -25.94 -14.01 0.71
CA HIS A 135 -25.00 -13.04 0.14
C HIS A 135 -24.62 -13.36 -1.32
N TYR A 136 -24.44 -14.64 -1.66
CA TYR A 136 -24.10 -15.08 -3.01
C TYR A 136 -25.27 -14.92 -3.99
N GLY A 137 -26.48 -15.34 -3.62
CA GLY A 137 -27.68 -15.13 -4.42
C GLY A 137 -27.96 -13.64 -4.64
N ALA A 138 -27.80 -12.83 -3.59
CA ALA A 138 -27.89 -11.38 -3.68
C ALA A 138 -26.86 -10.78 -4.65
N GLN A 139 -25.60 -11.23 -4.63
CA GLN A 139 -24.56 -10.80 -5.57
C GLN A 139 -24.97 -11.06 -7.03
N GLN A 140 -25.47 -12.27 -7.34
CA GLN A 140 -25.91 -12.60 -8.70
C GLN A 140 -27.15 -11.81 -9.11
N MET A 141 -28.07 -11.52 -8.17
CA MET A 141 -29.20 -10.62 -8.43
C MET A 141 -28.72 -9.20 -8.75
N TYR A 142 -27.84 -8.60 -7.95
CA TYR A 142 -27.27 -7.27 -8.19
C TYR A 142 -26.62 -7.16 -9.58
N LYS A 143 -25.83 -8.16 -9.97
CA LYS A 143 -25.17 -8.23 -11.29
C LYS A 143 -26.18 -8.41 -12.44
N SER A 144 -27.17 -9.30 -12.28
CA SER A 144 -28.20 -9.57 -13.28
C SER A 144 -29.12 -8.36 -13.52
N PHE A 145 -29.60 -7.72 -12.46
CA PHE A 145 -30.45 -6.53 -12.59
C PHE A 145 -29.69 -5.33 -13.15
N SER A 146 -28.45 -5.06 -12.69
CA SER A 146 -27.65 -3.96 -13.22
C SER A 146 -27.33 -4.13 -14.71
N ALA A 147 -26.93 -5.34 -15.15
CA ALA A 147 -26.73 -5.65 -16.56
C ALA A 147 -28.01 -5.44 -17.40
N ARG A 148 -29.18 -5.82 -16.87
CA ARG A 148 -30.48 -5.58 -17.53
C ARG A 148 -30.86 -4.11 -17.62
N TYR A 149 -30.55 -3.29 -16.61
CA TYR A 149 -30.76 -1.84 -16.66
C TYR A 149 -29.82 -1.16 -17.65
N ILE A 150 -28.53 -1.55 -17.67
CA ILE A 150 -27.54 -1.06 -18.65
C ILE A 150 -27.97 -1.40 -20.08
N ALA A 151 -28.41 -2.64 -20.33
CA ALA A 151 -28.91 -3.07 -21.65
C ALA A 151 -30.24 -2.39 -22.06
N ALA A 152 -30.93 -1.76 -21.12
CA ALA A 152 -32.13 -0.95 -21.34
C ALA A 152 -31.86 0.56 -21.27
N GLU A 153 -30.58 0.97 -21.29
CA GLU A 153 -30.10 2.38 -21.20
C GLU A 153 -30.55 3.13 -19.92
N ARG A 154 -31.05 2.40 -18.91
CA ARG A 154 -31.50 2.91 -17.61
C ARG A 154 -30.32 3.04 -16.65
N TYR A 155 -29.30 3.82 -17.02
CA TYR A 155 -28.04 3.90 -16.26
C TYR A 155 -28.23 4.41 -14.82
N LEU A 156 -29.14 5.35 -14.57
CA LEU A 156 -29.44 5.82 -13.20
C LEU A 156 -29.94 4.69 -12.29
N ASP A 157 -30.81 3.80 -12.80
CA ASP A 157 -31.29 2.64 -12.06
C ASP A 157 -30.18 1.61 -11.82
N ALA A 158 -29.29 1.40 -12.81
CA ALA A 158 -28.10 0.57 -12.66
C ALA A 158 -27.16 1.12 -11.57
N LEU A 159 -26.90 2.43 -11.56
CA LEU A 159 -26.08 3.06 -10.53
C LEU A 159 -26.72 2.98 -9.14
N ASN A 160 -28.04 3.15 -9.05
CA ASN A 160 -28.77 3.04 -7.78
C ASN A 160 -28.70 1.62 -7.20
N ILE A 161 -28.90 0.60 -8.03
CA ILE A 161 -28.86 -0.80 -7.57
C ILE A 161 -27.43 -1.25 -7.23
N LEU A 162 -26.42 -0.83 -8.01
CA LEU A 162 -25.01 -1.14 -7.77
C LEU A 162 -24.47 -0.42 -6.53
N GLN A 163 -24.77 0.87 -6.35
CA GLN A 163 -24.40 1.60 -5.15
C GLN A 163 -25.02 0.99 -3.90
N SER A 164 -26.31 0.64 -3.94
CA SER A 164 -26.95 -0.01 -2.79
C SER A 164 -26.34 -1.38 -2.51
N GLY A 165 -26.04 -2.18 -3.54
CA GLY A 165 -25.46 -3.51 -3.35
C GLY A 165 -24.03 -3.47 -2.84
N ALA A 166 -23.19 -2.55 -3.35
CA ALA A 166 -21.85 -2.33 -2.84
C ALA A 166 -21.87 -1.97 -1.35
N CYS A 167 -22.68 -0.98 -0.95
CA CYS A 167 -22.82 -0.61 0.46
C CYS A 167 -23.27 -1.79 1.34
N VAL A 168 -24.34 -2.49 0.94
CA VAL A 168 -24.94 -3.58 1.74
C VAL A 168 -23.99 -4.77 1.88
N GLN A 169 -23.29 -5.18 0.82
CA GLN A 169 -22.31 -6.27 0.89
C GLN A 169 -21.11 -5.88 1.77
N LEU A 170 -20.60 -4.65 1.65
CA LEU A 170 -19.50 -4.15 2.50
C LEU A 170 -19.90 -4.08 3.98
N GLU A 171 -21.11 -3.63 4.29
CA GLU A 171 -21.68 -3.58 5.65
C GLU A 171 -21.81 -4.97 6.28
N ASN A 172 -22.09 -6.00 5.47
CA ASN A 172 -22.16 -7.40 5.89
C ASN A 172 -20.79 -8.13 5.86
N GLY A 173 -19.67 -7.38 5.77
CA GLY A 173 -18.32 -7.95 5.74
C GLY A 173 -17.95 -8.68 4.44
N GLN A 174 -18.83 -8.71 3.44
CA GLN A 174 -18.62 -9.37 2.14
C GLN A 174 -17.78 -8.48 1.21
N VAL A 175 -16.54 -8.20 1.63
CA VAL A 175 -15.58 -7.27 1.02
C VAL A 175 -15.40 -7.49 -0.47
N THR A 176 -15.18 -8.73 -0.90
CA THR A 176 -14.94 -9.08 -2.31
C THR A 176 -16.17 -8.83 -3.18
N CYS A 177 -17.35 -9.21 -2.70
CA CYS A 177 -18.63 -8.97 -3.36
C CYS A 177 -18.92 -7.46 -3.47
N GLY A 178 -18.71 -6.72 -2.37
CA GLY A 178 -18.90 -5.27 -2.32
C GLY A 178 -17.95 -4.51 -3.25
N ALA A 179 -16.67 -4.88 -3.28
CA ALA A 179 -15.68 -4.30 -4.19
C ALA A 179 -15.99 -4.59 -5.67
N GLU A 180 -16.45 -5.81 -6.00
CA GLU A 180 -16.89 -6.13 -7.37
C GLU A 180 -18.07 -5.24 -7.80
N LEU A 181 -19.09 -5.07 -6.95
CA LEU A 181 -20.23 -4.18 -7.25
C LEU A 181 -19.81 -2.71 -7.33
N ALA A 182 -18.82 -2.29 -6.54
CA ALA A 182 -18.25 -0.94 -6.59
C ALA A 182 -17.48 -0.68 -7.91
N ILE A 183 -16.75 -1.67 -8.43
CA ILE A 183 -16.10 -1.57 -9.75
C ILE A 183 -17.16 -1.53 -10.87
N LEU A 184 -18.19 -2.38 -10.81
CA LEU A 184 -19.31 -2.36 -11.75
C LEU A 184 -20.08 -1.03 -11.72
N PHE A 185 -20.17 -0.37 -10.56
CA PHE A 185 -20.72 0.99 -10.43
C PHE A 185 -19.91 1.99 -11.27
N VAL A 186 -18.57 1.94 -11.20
CA VAL A 186 -17.70 2.80 -12.03
C VAL A 186 -17.84 2.46 -13.52
N GLU A 187 -17.93 1.18 -13.89
CA GLU A 187 -18.21 0.81 -15.29
C GLU A 187 -19.55 1.37 -15.77
N ALA A 188 -20.57 1.42 -14.92
CA ALA A 188 -21.87 2.00 -15.24
C ALA A 188 -21.80 3.53 -15.39
N LEU A 189 -20.92 4.23 -14.65
CA LEU A 189 -20.62 5.65 -14.86
C LEU A 189 -20.01 5.89 -16.25
N VAL A 190 -18.99 5.10 -16.61
CA VAL A 190 -18.31 5.16 -17.92
C VAL A 190 -19.28 4.86 -19.07
N LYS A 191 -20.05 3.77 -18.96
CA LYS A 191 -21.04 3.35 -19.98
C LYS A 191 -22.18 4.37 -20.13
N GLY A 192 -22.65 4.95 -19.03
CA GLY A 192 -23.66 6.01 -19.02
C GLY A 192 -23.14 7.41 -19.31
N LYS A 193 -21.81 7.57 -19.51
CA LYS A 193 -21.12 8.84 -19.75
C LYS A 193 -21.40 9.92 -18.70
N PHE A 194 -21.44 9.53 -17.43
CA PHE A 194 -21.66 10.47 -16.33
C PHE A 194 -20.46 11.42 -16.20
N PRO A 195 -20.68 12.75 -16.16
CA PRO A 195 -19.61 13.73 -16.02
C PRO A 195 -19.00 13.67 -14.63
N TYR A 196 -17.76 14.16 -14.51
CA TYR A 196 -17.14 14.41 -13.21
C TYR A 196 -17.80 15.62 -12.53
N ASP A 197 -18.67 15.35 -11.57
CA ASP A 197 -19.37 16.33 -10.74
C ASP A 197 -19.37 15.92 -9.25
N ASP A 198 -19.70 16.88 -8.36
CA ASP A 198 -19.72 16.68 -6.91
C ASP A 198 -20.71 15.59 -6.48
N ASP A 199 -21.87 15.48 -7.17
CA ASP A 199 -22.88 14.45 -6.90
C ASP A 199 -22.33 13.05 -7.15
N THR A 200 -21.66 12.82 -8.28
CA THR A 200 -21.07 11.54 -8.63
C THR A 200 -19.88 11.20 -7.73
N VAL A 201 -19.06 12.18 -7.37
CA VAL A 201 -17.98 12.02 -6.38
C VAL A 201 -18.54 11.67 -4.99
N ASP A 202 -19.64 12.28 -4.55
CA ASP A 202 -20.29 11.90 -3.28
C ASP A 202 -20.88 10.49 -3.32
N ARG A 203 -21.40 10.02 -4.46
CA ARG A 203 -21.82 8.61 -4.61
C ARG A 203 -20.63 7.64 -4.47
N ILE A 204 -19.49 7.95 -5.07
CA ILE A 204 -18.25 7.18 -4.90
C ILE A 204 -17.78 7.25 -3.43
N SER A 205 -17.83 8.43 -2.81
CA SER A 205 -17.49 8.64 -1.40
C SER A 205 -18.40 7.85 -0.45
N LYS A 206 -19.69 7.74 -0.76
CA LYS A 206 -20.66 6.93 -0.01
C LYS A 206 -20.30 5.44 -0.02
N ILE A 207 -19.87 4.89 -1.16
CA ILE A 207 -19.40 3.50 -1.25
C ILE A 207 -18.05 3.35 -0.51
N TYR A 208 -17.10 4.26 -0.74
CA TYR A 208 -15.81 4.30 -0.05
C TYR A 208 -15.94 4.27 1.48
N LYS A 209 -16.86 5.08 2.04
CA LYS A 209 -17.14 5.13 3.49
C LYS A 209 -17.67 3.81 4.09
N LYS A 210 -18.07 2.84 3.25
CA LYS A 210 -18.52 1.50 3.70
C LYS A 210 -17.44 0.44 3.65
N PHE A 211 -16.29 0.69 3.01
CA PHE A 211 -15.18 -0.26 3.05
C PHE A 211 -14.73 -0.48 4.51
N PRO A 212 -14.69 -1.72 5.02
CA PRO A 212 -14.33 -1.97 6.41
C PRO A 212 -12.95 -1.43 6.75
N ARG A 213 -12.82 -0.90 7.96
CA ARG A 213 -11.56 -0.50 8.57
C ARG A 213 -11.33 -1.38 9.78
N ILE A 214 -10.43 -2.34 9.65
CA ILE A 214 -10.23 -3.42 10.62
C ILE A 214 -8.72 -3.49 10.88
N PRO A 215 -8.25 -3.01 12.05
CA PRO A 215 -6.86 -3.09 12.43
C PRO A 215 -6.34 -4.52 12.35
N VAL A 216 -5.14 -4.69 11.81
CA VAL A 216 -4.43 -5.99 11.84
C VAL A 216 -3.80 -6.14 13.23
N PRO A 217 -3.89 -7.31 13.88
CA PRO A 217 -3.16 -7.59 15.12
C PRO A 217 -1.65 -7.38 14.93
N GLN A 218 -1.02 -6.55 15.76
CA GLN A 218 0.41 -6.22 15.67
C GLN A 218 1.28 -7.00 16.67
N HIS A 219 0.67 -7.62 17.67
CA HIS A 219 1.34 -8.51 18.62
C HIS A 219 0.49 -9.76 18.84
N LEU A 220 1.07 -10.90 18.48
CA LEU A 220 0.68 -12.24 18.92
C LEU A 220 1.99 -12.93 19.31
N ASP A 221 1.98 -13.71 20.38
CA ASP A 221 3.17 -14.43 20.84
C ASP A 221 3.46 -15.57 19.85
N LEU A 222 4.56 -15.45 19.10
CA LEU A 222 4.96 -16.37 18.02
C LEU A 222 5.48 -17.73 18.55
N ALA A 223 4.93 -18.21 19.65
CA ALA A 223 5.30 -19.45 20.34
C ALA A 223 4.37 -20.64 20.03
N ASP A 224 3.20 -20.38 19.46
CA ASP A 224 2.23 -21.41 19.05
C ASP A 224 1.98 -21.37 17.53
N ASP A 225 1.82 -22.55 16.91
CA ASP A 225 1.62 -22.69 15.47
C ASP A 225 0.20 -22.24 15.05
N ASP A 226 -0.80 -22.43 15.92
CA ASP A 226 -2.19 -22.02 15.68
C ASP A 226 -2.33 -20.48 15.61
N ASP A 227 -1.56 -19.73 16.40
CA ASP A 227 -1.52 -18.26 16.36
C ASP A 227 -0.86 -17.74 15.07
N MET A 228 0.12 -18.47 14.53
CA MET A 228 0.76 -18.10 13.27
C MET A 228 -0.18 -18.28 12.07
N GLN A 229 -1.00 -19.33 12.06
CA GLN A 229 -2.02 -19.56 11.05
C GLN A 229 -3.10 -18.46 11.09
N GLN A 230 -3.62 -18.12 12.27
CA GLN A 230 -4.60 -17.04 12.46
C GLN A 230 -4.06 -15.67 12.00
N LEU A 231 -2.79 -15.37 12.31
CA LEU A 231 -2.13 -14.14 11.84
C LEU A 231 -2.04 -14.11 10.30
N GLN A 232 -1.66 -15.23 9.67
CA GLN A 232 -1.58 -15.31 8.21
C GLN A 232 -2.94 -15.10 7.53
N GLU A 233 -4.02 -15.64 8.10
CA GLU A 233 -5.38 -15.43 7.63
C GLU A 233 -5.85 -13.97 7.80
N ALA A 234 -5.57 -13.36 8.96
CA ALA A 234 -5.86 -11.95 9.22
C ALA A 234 -5.12 -11.01 8.25
N LEU A 235 -3.84 -11.29 7.97
CA LEU A 235 -3.02 -10.58 6.97
C LEU A 235 -3.58 -10.75 5.55
N GLY A 236 -3.98 -11.97 5.19
CA GLY A 236 -4.62 -12.27 3.91
C GLY A 236 -5.93 -11.50 3.74
N ALA A 237 -6.80 -11.51 4.76
CA ALA A 237 -8.05 -10.74 4.76
C ALA A 237 -7.80 -9.22 4.69
N ALA A 238 -6.78 -8.70 5.37
CA ALA A 238 -6.39 -7.29 5.28
C ALA A 238 -5.94 -6.89 3.87
N LYS A 239 -5.07 -7.70 3.26
CA LYS A 239 -4.65 -7.49 1.88
C LYS A 239 -5.84 -7.49 0.92
N MET A 240 -6.78 -8.43 1.05
CA MET A 240 -7.99 -8.47 0.21
C MET A 240 -8.89 -7.24 0.39
N ARG A 241 -8.99 -6.64 1.59
CA ARG A 241 -9.68 -5.36 1.81
C ARG A 241 -9.01 -4.21 1.06
N VAL A 242 -7.69 -4.09 1.20
CA VAL A 242 -6.90 -3.04 0.56
C VAL A 242 -6.99 -3.14 -0.95
N GLU A 243 -6.74 -4.31 -1.53
CA GLU A 243 -6.79 -4.53 -2.99
C GLU A 243 -8.18 -4.24 -3.59
N GLY A 244 -9.26 -4.58 -2.87
CA GLY A 244 -10.62 -4.27 -3.29
C GLY A 244 -10.91 -2.76 -3.34
N CYS A 245 -10.51 -2.02 -2.29
CA CYS A 245 -10.67 -0.57 -2.22
C CYS A 245 -9.76 0.16 -3.22
N LEU A 246 -8.51 -0.29 -3.33
CA LEU A 246 -7.50 0.17 -4.29
C LEU A 246 -8.03 0.06 -5.72
N SER A 247 -8.54 -1.11 -6.10
CA SER A 247 -9.07 -1.36 -7.45
C SER A 247 -10.27 -0.47 -7.77
N PHE A 248 -11.21 -0.34 -6.83
CA PHE A 248 -12.38 0.55 -6.96
C PHE A 248 -11.98 2.02 -7.12
N LEU A 249 -11.09 2.53 -6.26
CA LEU A 249 -10.67 3.94 -6.32
C LEU A 249 -9.74 4.22 -7.51
N LYS A 250 -8.89 3.29 -7.94
CA LYS A 250 -8.12 3.42 -9.19
C LYS A 250 -9.05 3.49 -10.41
N ALA A 251 -10.07 2.63 -10.48
CA ALA A 251 -11.09 2.72 -11.53
C ALA A 251 -11.82 4.07 -11.48
N SER A 252 -12.18 4.54 -10.29
CA SER A 252 -12.85 5.84 -10.09
C SER A 252 -11.95 7.02 -10.52
N ILE A 253 -10.65 6.99 -10.20
CA ILE A 253 -9.68 7.99 -10.65
C ILE A 253 -9.58 7.99 -12.19
N LYS A 254 -9.51 6.81 -12.81
CA LYS A 254 -9.50 6.69 -14.28
C LYS A 254 -10.77 7.26 -14.92
N TRP A 255 -11.95 6.90 -14.40
CA TRP A 255 -13.22 7.51 -14.84
C TRP A 255 -13.18 9.04 -14.71
N SER A 256 -12.67 9.57 -13.60
CA SER A 256 -12.61 11.03 -13.42
C SER A 256 -11.76 11.72 -14.50
N ILE A 257 -10.63 11.12 -14.92
CA ILE A 257 -9.79 11.63 -16.01
C ILE A 257 -10.55 11.63 -17.34
N GLU A 258 -11.27 10.55 -17.64
CA GLU A 258 -12.00 10.38 -18.91
C GLU A 258 -13.23 11.30 -19.02
N PHE A 259 -13.85 11.70 -17.90
CA PHE A 259 -15.15 12.38 -17.86
C PHE A 259 -15.15 13.79 -17.26
N GLY A 260 -13.99 14.44 -17.14
CA GLY A 260 -13.91 15.90 -16.95
C GLY A 260 -13.04 16.41 -15.79
N ALA A 261 -12.38 15.54 -15.03
CA ALA A 261 -11.38 15.96 -14.05
C ALA A 261 -10.07 16.40 -14.73
N HIS A 262 -9.16 16.94 -13.92
CA HIS A 262 -7.81 17.28 -14.35
C HIS A 262 -7.03 16.05 -14.85
N ARG A 263 -5.95 16.24 -15.63
CA ARG A 263 -5.12 15.17 -16.25
C ARG A 263 -4.60 14.08 -15.29
N ASN A 264 -4.57 14.34 -13.99
CA ASN A 264 -4.13 13.41 -12.94
C ASN A 264 -5.29 12.70 -12.22
N GLY A 265 -6.54 13.04 -12.55
CA GLY A 265 -7.77 12.61 -11.87
C GLY A 265 -8.19 13.51 -10.72
N SER A 266 -9.30 13.14 -10.07
CA SER A 266 -9.87 13.83 -8.90
C SER A 266 -8.93 13.82 -7.69
N PRO A 267 -8.55 14.99 -7.14
CA PRO A 267 -7.77 15.09 -5.92
C PRO A 267 -8.46 14.46 -4.69
N GLU A 268 -9.79 14.51 -4.63
CA GLU A 268 -10.59 13.89 -3.57
C GLU A 268 -10.40 12.37 -3.53
N LEU A 269 -10.46 11.74 -4.70
CA LEU A 269 -10.28 10.29 -4.83
C LEU A 269 -8.84 9.87 -4.49
N HIS A 270 -7.86 10.69 -4.83
CA HIS A 270 -6.46 10.50 -4.42
C HIS A 270 -6.29 10.61 -2.89
N ASP A 271 -6.85 11.63 -2.23
CA ASP A 271 -6.78 11.79 -0.76
C ASP A 271 -7.52 10.68 0.01
N MET A 272 -8.59 10.12 -0.58
CA MET A 272 -9.31 8.96 -0.06
C MET A 272 -8.47 7.69 -0.18
N LEU A 273 -7.88 7.44 -1.37
CA LEU A 273 -7.08 6.25 -1.61
C LEU A 273 -5.78 6.24 -0.81
N ALA A 274 -5.03 7.34 -0.79
CA ALA A 274 -3.79 7.45 -0.04
C ALA A 274 -4.00 7.17 1.46
N GLY A 275 -5.06 7.74 2.03
CA GLY A 275 -5.41 7.54 3.44
C GLY A 275 -5.84 6.11 3.77
N TYR A 276 -6.56 5.43 2.87
CA TYR A 276 -7.00 4.05 3.08
C TYR A 276 -5.85 3.04 2.92
N ILE A 277 -4.97 3.24 1.94
CA ILE A 277 -3.74 2.44 1.83
C ILE A 277 -2.92 2.59 3.11
N TYR A 278 -2.74 3.81 3.62
CA TYR A 278 -1.95 4.03 4.83
C TYR A 278 -2.57 3.39 6.09
N SER A 279 -3.90 3.46 6.27
CA SER A 279 -4.54 2.95 7.49
C SER A 279 -4.77 1.44 7.51
N GLU A 280 -5.06 0.83 6.36
CA GLU A 280 -5.47 -0.59 6.29
C GLU A 280 -4.42 -1.54 5.74
N SER A 281 -3.29 -1.06 5.20
CA SER A 281 -2.24 -1.95 4.68
C SER A 281 -1.49 -2.65 5.81
N PRO A 282 -1.36 -3.99 5.78
CA PRO A 282 -0.53 -4.72 6.75
C PRO A 282 0.96 -4.39 6.59
N GLU A 283 1.40 -4.07 5.36
CA GLU A 283 2.72 -3.53 5.04
C GLU A 283 2.50 -2.20 4.29
N VAL A 284 2.86 -1.08 4.91
CA VAL A 284 2.64 0.25 4.34
C VAL A 284 3.74 0.56 3.31
N ASP A 285 3.38 0.49 2.03
CA ASP A 285 4.19 1.04 0.94
C ASP A 285 4.04 2.57 0.91
N MET A 286 4.95 3.27 1.58
CA MET A 286 4.93 4.73 1.66
C MET A 286 5.17 5.42 0.30
N THR A 287 5.70 4.69 -0.70
CA THR A 287 5.85 5.19 -2.07
C THR A 287 4.50 5.28 -2.78
N ARG A 288 3.66 4.24 -2.67
CA ARG A 288 2.27 4.26 -3.17
C ARG A 288 1.40 5.28 -2.45
N VAL A 289 1.53 5.38 -1.12
CA VAL A 289 0.83 6.38 -0.31
C VAL A 289 1.20 7.79 -0.77
N SER A 290 2.50 8.06 -0.94
CA SER A 290 3.00 9.35 -1.44
C SER A 290 2.52 9.65 -2.87
N TYR A 291 2.53 8.67 -3.77
CA TYR A 291 2.06 8.80 -5.16
C TYR A 291 0.64 9.39 -5.25
N HIS A 292 -0.27 8.92 -4.38
CA HIS A 292 -1.63 9.42 -4.31
C HIS A 292 -1.71 10.76 -3.57
N PHE A 293 -1.08 10.93 -2.40
CA PHE A 293 -1.16 12.21 -1.68
C PHE A 293 -0.66 13.42 -2.46
N VAL A 294 0.42 13.30 -3.25
CA VAL A 294 0.92 14.44 -4.07
C VAL A 294 -0.02 14.85 -5.21
N ARG A 295 -1.06 14.04 -5.50
CA ARG A 295 -2.15 14.32 -6.44
C ARG A 295 -3.46 14.68 -5.73
N GLY A 296 -3.48 14.60 -4.40
CA GLY A 296 -4.58 15.03 -3.54
C GLY A 296 -4.62 16.55 -3.36
N LYS A 297 -5.45 17.02 -2.42
CA LYS A 297 -5.62 18.44 -2.09
C LYS A 297 -5.25 18.79 -0.65
N ASN A 298 -4.74 17.82 0.13
CA ASN A 298 -4.51 17.99 1.55
C ASN A 298 -3.05 17.70 1.97
N PRO A 299 -2.09 18.61 1.68
CA PRO A 299 -0.69 18.45 2.09
C PRO A 299 -0.51 18.35 3.61
N LYS A 300 -1.43 18.91 4.41
CA LYS A 300 -1.39 18.79 5.88
C LYS A 300 -1.69 17.38 6.38
N LYS A 301 -2.70 16.71 5.80
CA LYS A 301 -2.98 15.29 6.08
C LYS A 301 -1.83 14.41 5.63
N PHE A 302 -1.17 14.74 4.52
CA PHE A 302 0.03 14.03 4.07
C PHE A 302 1.20 14.22 5.04
N ALA A 303 1.43 15.45 5.56
CA ALA A 303 2.42 15.70 6.61
C ALA A 303 2.16 14.83 7.85
N SER A 304 0.94 14.80 8.39
CA SER A 304 0.59 13.94 9.54
C SER A 304 0.74 12.45 9.25
N THR A 305 0.57 12.04 7.98
CA THR A 305 0.82 10.66 7.56
C THR A 305 2.32 10.34 7.56
N LEU A 306 3.16 11.26 7.08
CA LEU A 306 4.62 11.13 7.13
C LEU A 306 5.12 11.10 8.58
N VAL A 307 4.67 12.00 9.45
CA VAL A 307 5.10 12.01 10.87
C VAL A 307 4.67 10.73 11.59
N SER A 308 3.45 10.24 11.35
CA SER A 308 2.99 8.94 11.90
C SER A 308 3.75 7.74 11.31
N PHE A 309 4.35 7.87 10.11
CA PHE A 309 5.25 6.86 9.53
C PHE A 309 6.65 6.93 10.13
N MET A 310 7.21 8.12 10.36
CA MET A 310 8.52 8.32 10.99
C MET A 310 8.62 7.64 12.36
N GLY A 311 7.55 7.69 13.17
CA GLY A 311 7.49 6.99 14.46
C GLY A 311 7.41 5.45 14.39
N LYS A 312 7.39 4.86 13.18
CA LYS A 312 7.19 3.41 12.95
C LYS A 312 8.18 2.78 11.96
N CYS A 313 8.89 3.58 11.17
CA CYS A 313 9.82 3.11 10.14
C CYS A 313 11.20 2.76 10.73
N TYR A 314 12.07 2.15 9.93
CA TYR A 314 13.46 1.96 10.34
C TYR A 314 14.23 3.30 10.26
N PRO A 315 15.30 3.49 11.07
CA PRO A 315 16.14 4.68 10.98
C PRO A 315 16.74 4.83 9.57
N GLY A 316 16.53 5.98 8.92
CA GLY A 316 16.94 6.23 7.54
C GLY A 316 15.92 5.84 6.47
N GLU A 317 14.72 5.36 6.84
CA GLU A 317 13.56 5.33 5.92
C GLU A 317 12.75 6.64 5.99
N ASP A 318 12.89 7.39 7.07
CA ASP A 318 12.21 8.64 7.38
C ASP A 318 12.64 9.79 6.47
N ASP A 319 13.94 10.01 6.30
CA ASP A 319 14.45 11.06 5.39
C ASP A 319 14.19 10.71 3.92
N LEU A 320 14.33 9.45 3.53
CA LEU A 320 13.94 8.94 2.21
C LEU A 320 12.46 9.19 1.90
N ALA A 321 11.56 8.92 2.86
CA ALA A 321 10.12 9.13 2.69
C ALA A 321 9.78 10.62 2.51
N ILE A 322 10.36 11.50 3.34
CA ILE A 322 10.16 12.96 3.23
C ILE A 322 10.75 13.48 1.91
N ALA A 323 11.97 13.08 1.56
CA ALA A 323 12.64 13.50 0.34
C ALA A 323 11.86 13.05 -0.91
N ARG A 324 11.39 11.80 -0.95
CA ARG A 324 10.50 11.31 -2.00
C ARG A 324 9.24 12.15 -2.11
N ALA A 325 8.54 12.39 -1.00
CA ALA A 325 7.30 13.16 -0.99
C ALA A 325 7.48 14.57 -1.57
N VAL A 326 8.56 15.27 -1.19
CA VAL A 326 8.90 16.60 -1.71
C VAL A 326 9.28 16.52 -3.19
N LEU A 327 10.19 15.62 -3.58
CA LEU A 327 10.62 15.44 -4.98
C LEU A 327 9.46 15.08 -5.90
N MET A 328 8.48 14.30 -5.42
CA MET A 328 7.27 13.97 -6.16
C MET A 328 6.39 15.21 -6.40
N TYR A 329 6.13 16.06 -5.40
CA TYR A 329 5.41 17.33 -5.61
C TYR A 329 6.14 18.25 -6.61
N LEU A 330 7.46 18.38 -6.46
CA LEU A 330 8.28 19.18 -7.36
C LEU A 330 8.27 18.61 -8.79
N SER A 331 8.34 17.28 -8.94
CA SER A 331 8.20 16.62 -10.25
C SER A 331 6.81 16.83 -10.90
N LEU A 332 5.79 17.23 -10.15
CA LEU A 332 4.49 17.64 -10.70
C LEU A 332 4.42 19.15 -11.05
N GLY A 333 5.46 19.92 -10.74
CA GLY A 333 5.50 21.38 -10.85
C GLY A 333 4.91 22.11 -9.64
N ASN A 334 4.58 21.40 -8.55
CA ASN A 334 3.87 21.95 -7.40
C ASN A 334 4.83 22.38 -6.28
N LEU A 335 5.55 23.49 -6.50
CA LEU A 335 6.44 24.08 -5.50
C LEU A 335 5.68 24.56 -4.25
N ARG A 336 4.43 25.01 -4.40
CA ARG A 336 3.61 25.52 -3.30
C ARG A 336 3.38 24.44 -2.24
N ASP A 337 2.81 23.30 -2.65
CA ASP A 337 2.45 22.25 -1.69
C ASP A 337 3.68 21.47 -1.21
N ALA A 338 4.77 21.45 -1.99
CA ALA A 338 6.08 20.97 -1.53
C ALA A 338 6.62 21.76 -0.33
N ASN A 339 6.50 23.10 -0.34
CA ASN A 339 6.89 23.93 0.80
C ASN A 339 5.91 23.75 1.98
N ILE A 340 4.59 23.73 1.73
CA ILE A 340 3.59 23.49 2.78
C ILE A 340 3.81 22.14 3.48
N LEU A 341 4.18 21.10 2.71
CA LEU A 341 4.49 19.78 3.27
C LEU A 341 5.67 19.84 4.23
N ILE A 342 6.81 20.40 3.81
CA ILE A 342 8.02 20.37 4.64
C ILE A 342 7.87 21.23 5.91
N ASP A 343 7.15 22.35 5.82
CA ASP A 343 6.89 23.24 6.95
C ASP A 343 5.93 22.60 7.96
N GLU A 344 4.86 21.94 7.49
CA GLU A 344 3.92 21.25 8.37
C GLU A 344 4.54 19.99 8.98
N VAL A 345 5.39 19.23 8.27
CA VAL A 345 6.16 18.12 8.86
C VAL A 345 7.08 18.63 9.97
N LYS A 346 7.92 19.66 9.70
CA LYS A 346 8.81 20.25 10.72
C LYS A 346 8.05 20.71 11.96
N LYS A 347 6.88 21.33 11.78
CA LYS A 347 6.00 21.78 12.85
C LYS A 347 5.42 20.62 13.66
N GLN A 348 4.91 19.58 13.01
CA GLN A 348 4.29 18.44 13.72
C GLN A 348 5.33 17.60 14.46
N VAL A 349 6.51 17.38 13.86
CA VAL A 349 7.67 16.73 14.51
C VAL A 349 8.07 17.46 15.80
N GLN A 350 8.08 18.80 15.80
CA GLN A 350 8.30 19.60 17.01
C GLN A 350 7.19 19.46 18.06
N CYS A 351 5.93 19.34 17.65
CA CYS A 351 4.80 19.15 18.57
C CYS A 351 4.71 17.74 19.17
N GLU A 352 5.22 16.73 18.46
CA GLU A 352 5.17 15.31 18.85
C GLU A 352 6.48 14.81 19.50
N GLU A 353 7.45 15.69 19.74
CA GLU A 353 8.78 15.40 20.31
C GLU A 353 9.60 14.33 19.54
N ILE A 354 9.30 14.16 18.25
CA ILE A 354 10.06 13.33 17.32
C ILE A 354 11.32 14.12 16.88
N ASP A 355 12.48 13.49 16.66
CA ASP A 355 13.63 14.21 16.08
C ASP A 355 13.48 14.30 14.55
N PHE A 356 13.80 15.47 13.99
CA PHE A 356 13.72 15.69 12.56
C PHE A 356 15.03 15.21 11.89
N PRO A 357 14.99 14.46 10.77
CA PRO A 357 16.20 13.88 10.19
C PRO A 357 17.20 14.95 9.76
N ARG A 358 18.42 14.90 10.32
CA ARG A 358 19.48 15.90 10.07
C ARG A 358 20.51 15.40 9.05
N THR A 359 20.04 14.77 7.98
CA THR A 359 20.86 14.11 6.96
C THR A 359 21.26 15.06 5.82
N GLU A 360 22.28 14.68 5.04
CA GLU A 360 22.66 15.42 3.82
C GLU A 360 21.51 15.49 2.80
N LEU A 361 20.69 14.43 2.72
CA LEU A 361 19.50 14.39 1.88
C LEU A 361 18.48 15.47 2.31
N MET A 362 18.23 15.63 3.62
CA MET A 362 17.36 16.71 4.09
C MET A 362 17.95 18.10 3.85
N GLN A 363 19.28 18.26 3.91
CA GLN A 363 19.92 19.52 3.51
C GLN A 363 19.71 19.81 2.01
N LEU A 364 19.92 18.83 1.14
CA LEU A 364 19.62 18.93 -0.28
C LEU A 364 18.18 19.39 -0.52
N ILE A 365 17.19 18.77 0.14
CA ILE A 365 15.78 19.12 -0.03
C ILE A 365 15.50 20.57 0.38
N ASN A 366 16.04 21.03 1.51
CA ASN A 366 15.89 22.43 1.93
C ASN A 366 16.53 23.42 0.93
N TYR A 367 17.75 23.15 0.46
CA TYR A 367 18.40 24.01 -0.54
C TYR A 367 17.72 23.95 -1.91
N LEU A 368 17.19 22.80 -2.31
CA LEU A 368 16.46 22.61 -3.55
C LEU A 368 15.18 23.45 -3.58
N LEU A 369 14.38 23.41 -2.51
CA LEU A 369 13.18 24.22 -2.37
C LEU A 369 13.47 25.73 -2.48
N LEU A 370 14.54 26.21 -1.83
CA LEU A 370 14.98 27.60 -1.91
C LEU A 370 15.51 27.98 -3.31
N THR A 371 16.16 27.03 -4.00
CA THR A 371 16.70 27.23 -5.34
C THR A 371 15.58 27.38 -6.37
N LEU A 372 14.54 26.54 -6.29
CA LEU A 372 13.40 26.56 -7.22
C LEU A 372 12.47 27.78 -7.06
N GLN A 373 12.66 28.62 -6.05
CA GLN A 373 12.00 29.93 -5.93
C GLN A 373 12.59 30.99 -6.91
N ARG A 374 13.68 30.67 -7.61
CA ARG A 374 14.42 31.57 -8.49
C ARG A 374 14.79 30.85 -9.79
N ASP A 375 15.01 31.62 -10.86
CA ASP A 375 15.66 31.08 -12.05
C ASP A 375 17.17 30.90 -11.77
N ALA A 376 17.52 29.72 -11.26
CA ALA A 376 18.82 29.42 -10.68
C ALA A 376 19.35 28.03 -11.14
N LEU A 377 19.16 27.68 -12.42
CA LEU A 377 19.65 26.43 -13.00
C LEU A 377 21.13 26.11 -12.70
N PRO A 378 22.09 27.07 -12.70
CA PRO A 378 23.46 26.79 -12.29
C PRO A 378 23.59 26.28 -10.85
N LEU A 379 22.83 26.86 -9.91
CA LEU A 379 22.81 26.43 -8.51
C LEU A 379 22.15 25.06 -8.35
N PHE A 380 21.06 24.80 -9.08
CA PHE A 380 20.43 23.48 -9.13
C PHE A 380 21.41 22.38 -9.59
N ASN A 381 22.21 22.65 -10.63
CA ASN A 381 23.22 21.72 -11.10
C ASN A 381 24.36 21.51 -10.08
N ILE A 382 24.78 22.56 -9.36
CA ILE A 382 25.75 22.45 -8.26
C ILE A 382 25.20 21.57 -7.13
N LEU A 383 23.92 21.71 -6.77
CA LEU A 383 23.27 20.86 -5.76
C LEU A 383 23.26 19.39 -6.18
N ARG A 384 22.89 19.09 -7.44
CA ARG A 384 22.92 17.71 -7.97
C ARG A 384 24.31 17.08 -7.93
N GLN A 385 25.37 17.86 -8.20
CA GLN A 385 26.74 17.38 -8.14
C GLN A 385 27.22 17.17 -6.70
N ARG A 386 26.92 18.13 -5.81
CA ARG A 386 27.39 18.12 -4.41
C ARG A 386 26.75 17.02 -3.57
N TYR A 387 25.45 16.79 -3.74
CA TYR A 387 24.69 15.79 -2.99
C TYR A 387 24.53 14.46 -3.74
N ARG A 388 25.40 14.20 -4.72
CA ARG A 388 25.30 13.02 -5.58
C ARG A 388 25.26 11.70 -4.80
N SER A 389 26.08 11.58 -3.76
CA SER A 389 26.09 10.42 -2.85
C SER A 389 24.71 10.16 -2.24
N SER A 390 24.04 11.20 -1.74
CA SER A 390 22.71 11.11 -1.13
C SER A 390 21.62 10.82 -2.15
N ILE A 391 21.74 11.36 -3.37
CA ILE A 391 20.79 11.17 -4.48
C ILE A 391 20.90 9.75 -5.04
N ASP A 392 22.12 9.26 -5.31
CA ASP A 392 22.36 7.96 -5.92
C ASP A 392 22.01 6.78 -4.98
N THR A 393 21.71 7.04 -3.70
CA THR A 393 21.04 6.09 -2.77
C THR A 393 19.74 5.54 -3.35
N GLU A 394 19.00 6.37 -4.10
CA GLU A 394 17.78 5.96 -4.78
C GLU A 394 17.76 6.42 -6.25
N PRO A 395 17.89 5.50 -7.22
CA PRO A 395 17.94 5.85 -8.64
C PRO A 395 16.78 6.75 -9.13
N VAL A 396 15.57 6.57 -8.56
CA VAL A 396 14.37 7.36 -8.90
C VAL A 396 14.50 8.85 -8.55
N PHE A 397 15.36 9.23 -7.60
CA PHE A 397 15.59 10.65 -7.28
C PHE A 397 16.25 11.40 -8.44
N ASN A 398 17.12 10.75 -9.22
CA ASN A 398 17.68 11.35 -10.43
C ASN A 398 16.58 11.63 -11.48
N GLU A 399 15.60 10.74 -11.63
CA GLU A 399 14.50 10.92 -12.58
C GLU A 399 13.54 12.05 -12.14
N PHE A 400 13.23 12.15 -10.84
CA PHE A 400 12.50 13.32 -10.32
C PHE A 400 13.27 14.61 -10.56
N LEU A 401 14.59 14.63 -10.34
CA LEU A 401 15.43 15.80 -10.56
C LEU A 401 15.48 16.20 -12.05
N ASP A 402 15.47 15.25 -12.99
CA ASP A 402 15.38 15.55 -14.42
C ASP A 402 14.03 16.18 -14.80
N GLU A 403 12.91 15.74 -14.20
CA GLU A 403 11.59 16.39 -14.41
C GLU A 403 11.44 17.74 -13.73
N ILE A 404 12.09 17.92 -12.59
CA ILE A 404 12.19 19.23 -11.93
C ILE A 404 12.99 20.19 -12.84
N ALA A 405 14.08 19.73 -13.44
CA ALA A 405 14.86 20.54 -14.39
C ALA A 405 14.06 20.91 -15.64
N GLU A 406 13.27 19.98 -16.18
CA GLU A 406 12.37 20.22 -17.31
C GLU A 406 11.27 21.22 -16.96
N LYS A 407 10.60 21.07 -15.82
CA LYS A 407 9.42 21.88 -15.44
C LYS A 407 9.75 23.27 -14.90
N PHE A 408 10.86 23.44 -14.19
CA PHE A 408 11.24 24.74 -13.60
C PHE A 408 12.22 25.54 -14.47
N TYR A 409 13.02 24.88 -15.31
CA TYR A 409 14.06 25.53 -16.11
C TYR A 409 14.01 25.22 -17.62
N GLY A 410 13.01 24.45 -18.09
CA GLY A 410 12.86 24.11 -19.51
C GLY A 410 13.95 23.18 -20.06
N VAL A 411 14.74 22.54 -19.19
CA VAL A 411 15.88 21.70 -19.60
C VAL A 411 15.37 20.44 -20.28
N GLN A 412 15.68 20.29 -21.56
CA GLN A 412 15.38 19.07 -22.30
C GLN A 412 16.16 17.88 -21.73
N ARG A 413 15.45 16.76 -21.49
CA ARG A 413 16.04 15.51 -21.02
C ARG A 413 17.14 15.03 -21.97
N ARG A 414 18.30 14.68 -21.40
CA ARG A 414 19.49 14.28 -22.17
C ARG A 414 19.30 13.00 -23.00
N ASN A 415 18.37 12.11 -22.61
CA ASN A 415 18.10 10.85 -23.28
C ASN A 415 16.58 10.58 -23.37
N PRO A 416 15.96 10.64 -24.56
CA PRO A 416 14.55 10.25 -24.74
C PRO A 416 14.29 8.76 -24.42
N MET A 417 15.28 7.88 -24.59
CA MET A 417 15.20 6.46 -24.21
C MET A 417 15.22 6.23 -22.69
N GLN A 418 15.58 7.23 -21.88
CA GLN A 418 15.35 7.24 -20.42
C GLN A 418 13.94 7.74 -20.06
N GLY A 419 13.00 7.74 -21.01
CA GLY A 419 11.59 8.07 -20.80
C GLY A 419 10.78 7.12 -19.90
N MET A 420 11.44 6.22 -19.15
CA MET A 420 10.83 5.26 -18.23
C MET A 420 10.05 5.90 -17.08
N PHE A 421 10.14 7.21 -16.86
CA PHE A 421 9.36 7.93 -15.83
C PHE A 421 7.85 7.64 -15.92
N GLY A 422 7.31 7.49 -17.13
CA GLY A 422 5.92 7.07 -17.34
C GLY A 422 5.66 5.65 -16.81
N ASP A 423 6.61 4.74 -17.00
CA ASP A 423 6.55 3.38 -16.48
C ASP A 423 6.81 3.30 -14.97
N ILE A 424 7.69 4.13 -14.38
CA ILE A 424 7.84 4.20 -12.92
C ILE A 424 6.57 4.75 -12.29
N PHE A 425 5.97 5.81 -12.83
CA PHE A 425 4.69 6.29 -12.32
C PHE A 425 3.54 5.29 -12.53
N LYS A 426 3.59 4.47 -13.58
CA LYS A 426 2.68 3.35 -13.81
C LYS A 426 2.93 2.17 -12.86
N MET A 427 4.17 1.93 -12.44
CA MET A 427 4.53 0.95 -11.40
C MET A 427 4.13 1.42 -10.00
N MET A 428 4.32 2.71 -9.68
CA MET A 428 3.87 3.32 -8.41
C MET A 428 2.33 3.45 -8.36
N ALA A 429 1.67 3.54 -9.51
CA ALA A 429 0.22 3.41 -9.65
C ALA A 429 -0.27 1.94 -9.76
N GLY A 430 0.66 0.97 -9.73
CA GLY A 430 0.44 -0.47 -9.92
C GLY A 430 -0.44 -1.11 -8.87
#